data_AF-A0A934HXP0-F1
#
_entry.id   AF-A0A934HXP0-F1
#
_cell.length_a   1.000
_cell.length_b   1.000
_cell.length_c   1.000
_cell.angle_alpha   90.00
_cell.angle_beta   90.00
_cell.angle_gamma   90.00
#
_symmetry.space_group_name_H-M   'P 1'
#
loop_
_entity.id
_entity.type
_entity.pdbx_description
1 polymer ?
#
loop_
_entity_poly.entity_id
_entity_poly.type
_entity_poly.pdbx_seq_one_letter_code
_entity_poly.pdbx_strand_id
1 'polypeptide(L)'
;MDSNEKNILDILSKNPYYIKSIQEPTEEMQLLAVKENGMLLGYIKNPTEKVQWEALKSNKWAIEHIENPTEDMCLYTVEQAWNSLKHIKNPSEKLIRKAIEQKGWAIQFYKNPSKELQLLAVDKDWDSIKYIDNPAEEVNLLAIKKEWNAIKYIKNPSMNVQIEAITQNEEAVRYIDNITEDMWLHFISHNIKVIKYVDSSVNAEKIKKILKEKLSDENVDKEYVLDFIKEDALNIDKIKFAYKYGSMSTKKIILDYKLSM
;
A
#
# COMPACT_ATOMS: atom_id res chain seq x y z
N MET A 1 -30.49 43.12 21.88
CA MET A 1 -31.18 41.90 21.43
C MET A 1 -32.67 42.11 21.60
N ASP A 2 -33.42 41.83 20.54
CA ASP A 2 -34.88 41.80 20.59
C ASP A 2 -35.36 40.64 21.48
N SER A 3 -36.53 40.76 22.12
CA SER A 3 -37.12 39.72 22.98
C SER A 3 -37.32 38.40 22.21
N ASN A 4 -37.64 38.51 20.92
CA ASN A 4 -37.79 37.37 20.02
C ASN A 4 -36.45 36.64 19.77
N GLU A 5 -35.37 37.38 19.57
CA GLU A 5 -34.02 36.83 19.37
C GLU A 5 -33.55 36.04 20.59
N LYS A 6 -33.78 36.57 21.80
CA LYS A 6 -33.45 35.87 23.06
C LYS A 6 -34.23 34.56 23.22
N ASN A 7 -35.50 34.53 22.80
CA ASN A 7 -36.32 33.32 22.80
C ASN A 7 -35.77 32.27 21.83
N ILE A 8 -35.45 32.69 20.59
CA ILE A 8 -34.87 31.79 19.58
C ILE A 8 -33.54 31.18 20.06
N LEU A 9 -32.68 31.97 20.72
CA LEU A 9 -31.43 31.46 21.28
C LEU A 9 -31.64 30.46 22.42
N ASP A 10 -32.63 30.67 23.31
CA ASP A 10 -33.02 29.68 24.32
C ASP A 10 -33.51 28.38 23.68
N ILE A 11 -34.31 28.46 22.60
CA ILE A 11 -34.75 27.28 21.84
C ILE A 11 -33.56 26.54 21.21
N LEU A 12 -32.65 27.27 20.55
CA LEU A 12 -31.46 26.70 19.93
C LEU A 12 -30.53 26.04 20.96
N SER A 13 -30.42 26.61 22.17
CA SER A 13 -29.61 26.03 23.26
C SER A 13 -30.13 24.67 23.73
N LYS A 14 -31.43 24.41 23.58
CA LYS A 14 -32.08 23.13 23.93
C LYS A 14 -32.17 22.19 22.73
N ASN A 15 -32.28 22.75 21.52
CA ASN A 15 -32.42 22.00 20.28
C ASN A 15 -31.73 22.74 19.11
N PRO A 16 -30.46 22.43 18.81
CA PRO A 16 -29.72 23.11 17.75
C PRO A 16 -30.32 22.85 16.35
N TYR A 17 -31.09 21.78 16.15
CA TYR A 17 -31.77 21.50 14.87
C TYR A 17 -32.85 22.52 14.51
N TYR A 18 -33.29 23.35 15.46
CA TYR A 18 -34.24 24.43 15.19
C TYR A 18 -33.69 25.45 14.19
N ILE A 19 -32.36 25.50 14.00
CA ILE A 19 -31.70 26.34 12.99
C ILE A 19 -32.26 26.12 11.57
N LYS A 20 -32.73 24.90 11.26
CA LYS A 20 -33.32 24.56 9.96
C LYS A 20 -34.62 25.31 9.66
N SER A 21 -35.31 25.77 10.71
CA SER A 21 -36.60 26.46 10.63
C SER A 21 -36.44 27.98 10.62
N ILE A 22 -35.22 28.50 10.74
CA ILE A 22 -34.95 29.94 10.79
C ILE A 22 -34.53 30.39 9.39
N GLN A 23 -35.28 31.32 8.79
CA GLN A 23 -35.04 31.75 7.41
C GLN A 23 -33.71 32.52 7.25
N GLU A 24 -33.39 33.40 8.19
CA GLU A 24 -32.17 34.22 8.19
C GLU A 24 -31.56 34.23 9.61
N PRO A 25 -30.91 33.14 10.04
CA PRO A 25 -30.35 33.08 11.39
C PRO A 25 -29.19 34.06 11.55
N THR A 26 -29.14 34.75 12.68
CA THR A 26 -28.02 35.65 13.02
C THR A 26 -26.73 34.86 13.21
N GLU A 27 -25.55 35.49 13.11
CA GLU A 27 -24.27 34.80 13.33
C GLU A 27 -24.24 34.09 14.70
N GLU A 28 -24.81 34.70 15.74
CA GLU A 28 -24.89 34.10 17.09
C GLU A 28 -25.72 32.82 17.10
N MET A 29 -26.88 32.82 16.42
CA MET A 29 -27.72 31.62 16.26
C MET A 29 -27.00 30.51 15.49
N GLN A 30 -26.30 30.89 14.42
CA GLN A 30 -25.50 29.95 13.62
C GLN A 30 -24.38 29.32 14.46
N LEU A 31 -23.61 30.13 15.19
CA LEU A 31 -22.53 29.67 16.06
C LEU A 31 -23.03 28.72 17.14
N LEU A 32 -24.15 29.05 17.79
CA LEU A 32 -24.76 28.19 18.81
C LEU A 32 -25.15 26.83 18.24
N ALA A 33 -25.75 26.80 17.04
CA ALA A 33 -26.16 25.57 16.40
C ALA A 33 -24.97 24.69 15.96
N VAL A 34 -23.99 25.27 15.26
CA VAL A 34 -22.86 24.50 14.72
C VAL A 34 -21.86 24.07 15.79
N LYS A 35 -21.79 24.78 16.92
CA LYS A 35 -20.97 24.39 18.07
C LYS A 35 -21.44 23.05 18.64
N GLU A 36 -22.75 22.88 18.82
CA GLU A 36 -23.35 21.63 19.31
C GLU A 36 -23.33 20.51 18.24
N ASN A 37 -23.51 20.85 16.96
CA ASN A 37 -23.40 19.89 15.87
C ASN A 37 -22.91 20.56 14.58
N GLY A 38 -21.63 20.38 14.24
CA GLY A 38 -21.02 20.95 13.04
C GLY A 38 -21.70 20.58 11.72
N MET A 39 -22.41 19.44 11.65
CA MET A 39 -23.14 19.05 10.43
C MET A 39 -24.34 19.96 10.13
N LEU A 40 -24.80 20.74 11.10
CA LEU A 40 -25.86 21.71 10.88
C LEU A 40 -25.45 22.85 9.95
N LEU A 41 -24.14 23.01 9.68
CA LEU A 41 -23.62 23.92 8.66
C LEU A 41 -24.30 23.72 7.30
N GLY A 42 -24.63 22.48 6.93
CA GLY A 42 -25.30 22.17 5.66
C GLY A 42 -26.71 22.77 5.51
N TYR A 43 -27.29 23.32 6.57
CA TYR A 43 -28.59 24.02 6.56
C TYR A 43 -28.46 25.54 6.62
N ILE A 44 -27.24 26.07 6.78
CA ILE A 44 -26.98 27.50 6.90
C ILE A 44 -26.58 28.04 5.54
N LYS A 45 -27.27 29.08 5.08
CA LYS A 45 -26.93 29.77 3.83
C LYS A 45 -25.89 30.86 4.10
N ASN A 46 -24.84 30.91 3.27
CA ASN A 46 -23.76 31.90 3.34
C ASN A 46 -23.14 32.07 4.74
N PRO A 47 -22.69 30.97 5.41
CA PRO A 47 -22.08 31.07 6.73
C PRO A 47 -20.78 31.88 6.67
N THR A 48 -20.52 32.67 7.73
CA THR A 48 -19.23 33.38 7.86
C THR A 48 -18.10 32.38 8.10
N GLU A 49 -16.86 32.77 7.80
CA GLU A 49 -15.69 31.90 8.03
C GLU A 49 -15.60 31.46 9.50
N LYS A 50 -16.01 32.32 10.43
CA LYS A 50 -16.08 32.02 11.86
C LYS A 50 -17.06 30.88 12.15
N VAL A 51 -18.25 30.89 11.56
CA VAL A 51 -19.24 29.81 11.67
C VAL A 51 -18.72 28.52 11.03
N GLN A 52 -18.07 28.62 9.87
CA GLN A 52 -17.46 27.47 9.20
C GLN A 52 -16.36 26.82 10.08
N TRP A 53 -15.49 27.62 10.70
CA TRP A 53 -14.47 27.11 11.62
C TRP A 53 -15.06 26.49 12.88
N GLU A 54 -16.09 27.09 13.47
CA GLU A 54 -16.77 26.52 14.64
C GLU A 54 -17.40 25.16 14.29
N ALA A 55 -18.02 25.07 13.11
CA ALA A 55 -18.56 23.81 12.59
C ALA A 55 -17.47 22.75 12.39
N LEU A 56 -16.32 23.11 11.81
CA LEU A 56 -15.19 22.18 11.61
C LEU A 56 -14.58 21.69 12.93
N LYS A 57 -14.47 22.57 13.92
CA LYS A 57 -13.97 22.21 15.26
C LYS A 57 -14.94 21.27 15.98
N SER A 58 -16.25 21.45 15.79
CA SER A 58 -17.28 20.56 16.32
C SER A 58 -17.30 19.21 15.58
N ASN A 59 -17.21 19.23 14.25
CA ASN A 59 -17.18 18.05 13.41
C ASN A 59 -16.40 18.29 12.11
N LYS A 60 -15.22 17.66 12.00
CA LYS A 60 -14.34 17.74 10.81
C LYS A 60 -15.03 17.36 9.49
N TRP A 61 -16.09 16.54 9.51
CA TRP A 61 -16.84 16.17 8.31
C TRP A 61 -17.67 17.33 7.76
N ALA A 62 -17.90 18.39 8.55
CA ALA A 62 -18.58 19.60 8.09
C ALA A 62 -17.85 20.31 6.91
N ILE A 63 -16.60 19.94 6.62
CA ILE A 63 -15.87 20.38 5.42
C ILE A 63 -16.66 20.13 4.13
N GLU A 64 -17.50 19.08 4.09
CA GLU A 64 -18.32 18.76 2.91
C GLU A 64 -19.43 19.79 2.65
N HIS A 65 -19.76 20.60 3.65
CA HIS A 65 -20.75 21.67 3.59
C HIS A 65 -20.13 23.06 3.42
N ILE A 66 -18.80 23.17 3.35
CA ILE A 66 -18.12 24.44 3.10
C ILE A 66 -17.90 24.58 1.60
N GLU A 67 -18.49 25.63 1.01
CA GLU A 67 -18.20 25.99 -0.37
C GLU A 67 -16.81 26.62 -0.45
N ASN A 68 -15.92 26.03 -1.26
CA ASN A 68 -14.53 26.49 -1.45
C ASN A 68 -13.76 26.66 -0.11
N PRO A 69 -13.55 25.59 0.67
CA PRO A 69 -12.83 25.68 1.94
C PRO A 69 -11.41 26.21 1.74
N THR A 70 -10.92 26.96 2.72
CA THR A 70 -9.54 27.47 2.69
C THR A 70 -8.54 26.32 2.83
N GLU A 71 -7.30 26.55 2.38
CA GLU A 71 -6.22 25.55 2.54
C GLU A 71 -6.02 25.17 4.02
N ASP A 72 -6.15 26.14 4.94
CA ASP A 72 -6.03 25.89 6.38
C ASP A 72 -7.16 25.01 6.91
N MET A 73 -8.40 25.22 6.46
CA MET A 73 -9.55 24.35 6.80
C MET A 73 -9.36 22.93 6.28
N CYS A 74 -8.85 22.81 5.05
CA CYS A 74 -8.52 21.54 4.44
C CYS A 74 -7.42 20.82 5.21
N LEU A 75 -6.36 21.54 5.59
CA LEU A 75 -5.22 21.00 6.34
C LEU A 75 -5.65 20.54 7.72
N TYR A 76 -6.38 21.37 8.45
CA TYR A 76 -6.94 21.03 9.76
C TYR A 76 -7.76 19.74 9.68
N THR A 77 -8.64 19.63 8.67
CA THR A 77 -9.51 18.47 8.48
C THR A 77 -8.70 17.20 8.18
N VAL A 78 -7.69 17.27 7.30
CA VAL A 78 -6.80 16.15 6.98
C VAL A 78 -5.98 15.71 8.18
N GLU A 79 -5.47 16.64 8.99
CA GLU A 79 -4.72 16.35 10.22
C GLU A 79 -5.55 15.59 11.26
N GLN A 80 -6.87 15.80 11.28
CA GLN A 80 -7.78 15.09 12.17
C GLN A 80 -8.26 13.73 11.62
N ALA A 81 -8.21 13.54 10.31
CA ALA A 81 -8.57 12.30 9.63
C ALA A 81 -8.05 12.27 8.20
N TRP A 82 -7.07 11.40 7.90
CA TRP A 82 -6.51 11.23 6.56
C TRP A 82 -7.57 10.99 5.46
N ASN A 83 -8.64 10.26 5.78
CA ASN A 83 -9.69 9.91 4.83
C ASN A 83 -10.69 11.04 4.57
N SER A 84 -10.56 12.17 5.27
CA SER A 84 -11.29 13.39 4.94
C SER A 84 -10.86 13.99 3.61
N LEU A 85 -9.67 13.62 3.11
CA LEU A 85 -9.18 13.98 1.78
C LEU A 85 -10.21 13.70 0.67
N LYS A 86 -11.03 12.65 0.82
CA LYS A 86 -12.08 12.29 -0.15
C LYS A 86 -13.19 13.36 -0.32
N HIS A 87 -13.35 14.26 0.66
CA HIS A 87 -14.33 15.34 0.63
C HIS A 87 -13.74 16.67 0.13
N ILE A 88 -12.42 16.75 -0.03
CA ILE A 88 -11.73 17.96 -0.50
C ILE A 88 -11.65 17.90 -2.03
N LYS A 89 -12.24 18.88 -2.70
CA LYS A 89 -12.16 19.00 -4.16
C LYS A 89 -10.80 19.56 -4.55
N ASN A 90 -10.12 18.90 -5.49
CA ASN A 90 -8.79 19.32 -6.01
C ASN A 90 -7.77 19.60 -4.89
N PRO A 91 -7.47 18.63 -4.01
CA PRO A 91 -6.54 18.85 -2.90
C PRO A 91 -5.14 19.20 -3.41
N SER A 92 -4.47 20.10 -2.68
CA SER A 92 -3.07 20.42 -2.94
C SER A 92 -2.15 19.21 -2.72
N GLU A 93 -0.99 19.19 -3.36
CA GLU A 93 0.01 18.14 -3.15
C GLU A 93 0.42 18.03 -1.66
N LYS A 94 0.46 19.17 -0.96
CA LYS A 94 0.75 19.24 0.48
C LYS A 94 -0.30 18.46 1.29
N LEU A 95 -1.58 18.64 0.99
CA LEU A 95 -2.68 17.92 1.66
C LEU A 95 -2.63 16.42 1.39
N ILE A 96 -2.39 16.05 0.12
CA ILE A 96 -2.28 14.65 -0.29
C ILE A 96 -1.12 13.99 0.46
N ARG A 97 0.05 14.63 0.46
CA ARG A 97 1.23 14.15 1.21
C ARG A 97 0.91 13.98 2.69
N LYS A 98 0.29 14.96 3.34
CA LYS A 98 -0.07 14.90 4.77
C LYS A 98 -1.04 13.75 5.08
N ALA A 99 -1.98 13.46 4.18
CA ALA A 99 -2.89 12.33 4.32
C ALA A 99 -2.15 10.99 4.16
N ILE A 100 -1.25 10.87 3.18
CA ILE A 100 -0.43 9.68 2.95
C ILE A 100 0.52 9.42 4.14
N GLU A 101 1.14 10.46 4.70
CA GLU A 101 2.01 10.36 5.87
C GLU A 101 1.29 9.77 7.10
N GLN A 102 -0.02 9.99 7.22
CA GLN A 102 -0.86 9.35 8.23
C GLN A 102 -1.23 7.91 7.83
N LYS A 103 -1.69 7.70 6.59
CA LYS A 103 -2.09 6.39 6.06
C LYS A 103 -1.81 6.30 4.57
N GLY A 104 -1.00 5.33 4.13
CA GLY A 104 -0.61 5.15 2.73
C GLY A 104 -1.81 4.98 1.80
N TRP A 105 -2.89 4.37 2.29
CA TRP A 105 -4.15 4.20 1.57
C TRP A 105 -4.83 5.50 1.15
N ALA A 106 -4.43 6.66 1.69
CA ALA A 106 -4.93 7.96 1.25
C ALA A 106 -4.72 8.21 -0.24
N ILE A 107 -3.71 7.57 -0.85
CA ILE A 107 -3.43 7.66 -2.29
C ILE A 107 -4.63 7.27 -3.17
N GLN A 108 -5.55 6.43 -2.65
CA GLN A 108 -6.76 6.02 -3.38
C GLN A 108 -7.70 7.18 -3.74
N PHE A 109 -7.60 8.32 -3.02
CA PHE A 109 -8.43 9.50 -3.27
C PHE A 109 -7.81 10.47 -4.28
N TYR A 110 -6.64 10.14 -4.83
CA TYR A 110 -5.93 10.99 -5.77
C TYR A 110 -5.64 10.27 -7.08
N LYS A 111 -6.09 10.85 -8.19
CA LYS A 111 -5.85 10.30 -9.53
C LYS A 111 -4.46 10.69 -10.01
N ASN A 112 -3.75 9.73 -10.60
CA ASN A 112 -2.42 9.92 -11.20
C ASN A 112 -1.39 10.53 -10.22
N PRO A 113 -1.15 9.91 -9.04
CA PRO A 113 -0.13 10.37 -8.10
C PRO A 113 1.26 10.42 -8.74
N SER A 114 2.07 11.40 -8.37
CA SER A 114 3.48 11.45 -8.76
C SER A 114 4.23 10.23 -8.23
N LYS A 115 5.34 9.85 -8.87
CA LYS A 115 6.18 8.73 -8.41
C LYS A 115 6.58 8.89 -6.93
N GLU A 116 6.85 10.11 -6.48
CA GLU A 116 7.19 10.38 -5.07
C GLU A 116 6.03 10.05 -4.12
N LEU A 117 4.80 10.45 -4.46
CA LEU A 117 3.63 10.12 -3.65
C LEU A 117 3.33 8.62 -3.67
N GLN A 118 3.54 7.95 -4.82
CA GLN A 118 3.42 6.50 -4.94
C GLN A 118 4.41 5.79 -4.01
N LEU A 119 5.69 6.17 -4.05
CA LEU A 119 6.73 5.63 -3.17
C LEU A 119 6.40 5.89 -1.71
N LEU A 120 5.97 7.10 -1.35
CA LEU A 120 5.59 7.44 0.02
C LEU A 120 4.41 6.58 0.52
N ALA A 121 3.39 6.36 -0.33
CA ALA A 121 2.24 5.56 0.03
C ALA A 121 2.59 4.08 0.26
N VAL A 122 3.38 3.50 -0.64
CA VAL A 122 3.83 2.10 -0.53
C VAL A 122 4.84 1.93 0.61
N ASP A 123 5.69 2.94 0.86
CA ASP A 123 6.57 2.90 2.02
C ASP A 123 5.77 2.89 3.33
N LYS A 124 4.70 3.69 3.40
CA LYS A 124 3.82 3.76 4.57
C LYS A 124 3.00 2.48 4.78
N ASP A 125 2.33 2.03 3.74
CA ASP A 125 1.49 0.83 3.72
C ASP A 125 1.73 0.14 2.37
N TRP A 126 2.49 -0.96 2.35
CA TRP A 126 2.91 -1.64 1.12
C TRP A 126 1.73 -2.02 0.21
N ASP A 127 0.59 -2.35 0.82
CA ASP A 127 -0.63 -2.78 0.12
C ASP A 127 -1.37 -1.59 -0.53
N SER A 128 -0.91 -0.35 -0.33
CA SER A 128 -1.38 0.82 -1.08
C SER A 128 -1.15 0.68 -2.58
N ILE A 129 -0.21 -0.19 -3.00
CA ILE A 129 0.03 -0.52 -4.41
C ILE A 129 -1.25 -0.93 -5.14
N LYS A 130 -2.22 -1.53 -4.44
CA LYS A 130 -3.52 -1.94 -5.01
C LYS A 130 -4.39 -0.77 -5.48
N TYR A 131 -4.09 0.45 -5.03
CA TYR A 131 -4.80 1.68 -5.38
C TYR A 131 -4.04 2.55 -6.39
N ILE A 132 -2.87 2.09 -6.87
CA ILE A 132 -2.04 2.82 -7.82
C ILE A 132 -2.24 2.20 -9.20
N ASP A 133 -2.76 2.98 -10.14
CA ASP A 133 -2.87 2.55 -11.53
C ASP A 133 -1.50 2.69 -12.22
N ASN A 134 -1.02 1.60 -12.82
CA ASN A 134 0.27 1.51 -13.54
C ASN A 134 1.45 2.11 -12.73
N PRO A 135 1.74 1.56 -11.53
CA PRO A 135 2.83 2.04 -10.69
C PRO A 135 4.18 1.98 -11.40
N ALA A 136 5.06 2.92 -11.09
CA ALA A 136 6.44 2.89 -11.59
C ALA A 136 7.17 1.61 -11.12
N GLU A 137 8.14 1.13 -11.88
CA GLU A 137 8.87 -0.10 -11.53
C GLU A 137 9.53 -0.04 -10.15
N GLU A 138 10.09 1.11 -9.78
CA GLU A 138 10.64 1.35 -8.43
C GLU A 138 9.59 1.18 -7.31
N VAL A 139 8.34 1.56 -7.58
CA VAL A 139 7.23 1.45 -6.63
C VAL A 139 6.80 -0.02 -6.49
N ASN A 140 6.74 -0.75 -7.60
CA ASN A 140 6.49 -2.19 -7.59
C ASN A 140 7.56 -2.93 -6.78
N LEU A 141 8.84 -2.66 -7.05
CA LEU A 141 9.95 -3.27 -6.33
C LEU A 141 9.93 -2.92 -4.84
N LEU A 142 9.58 -1.68 -4.48
CA LEU A 142 9.43 -1.29 -3.08
C LEU A 142 8.33 -2.10 -2.38
N ALA A 143 7.17 -2.29 -3.04
CA ALA A 143 6.07 -3.07 -2.49
C ALA A 143 6.51 -4.53 -2.25
N ILE A 144 7.16 -5.16 -3.24
CA ILE A 144 7.67 -6.53 -3.13
C ILE A 144 8.73 -6.65 -2.04
N LYS A 145 9.68 -5.71 -1.95
CA LYS A 145 10.72 -5.70 -0.91
C LYS A 145 10.17 -5.65 0.51
N LYS A 146 8.98 -5.04 0.68
CA LYS A 146 8.28 -5.00 1.97
C LYS A 146 7.46 -6.26 2.21
N GLU A 147 6.82 -6.78 1.16
CA GLU A 147 5.99 -7.97 1.23
C GLU A 147 5.90 -8.64 -0.15
N TRP A 148 6.48 -9.84 -0.29
CA TRP A 148 6.47 -10.59 -1.55
C TRP A 148 5.07 -10.80 -2.12
N ASN A 149 4.06 -10.96 -1.24
CA ASN A 149 2.70 -11.23 -1.66
C ASN A 149 2.00 -10.01 -2.31
N ALA A 150 2.64 -8.83 -2.28
CA ALA A 150 2.18 -7.64 -3.00
C ALA A 150 2.11 -7.86 -4.52
N ILE A 151 2.84 -8.86 -5.05
CA ILE A 151 2.81 -9.26 -6.47
C ILE A 151 1.37 -9.50 -6.97
N LYS A 152 0.45 -9.99 -6.11
CA LYS A 152 -0.96 -10.24 -6.46
C LYS A 152 -1.74 -8.97 -6.84
N TYR A 153 -1.23 -7.80 -6.48
CA TYR A 153 -1.85 -6.50 -6.79
C TYR A 153 -1.18 -5.81 -7.99
N ILE A 154 -0.04 -6.31 -8.47
CA ILE A 154 0.73 -5.71 -9.56
C ILE A 154 0.27 -6.30 -10.88
N LYS A 155 -0.33 -5.49 -11.74
CA LYS A 155 -0.73 -5.90 -13.08
C LYS A 155 0.49 -5.98 -13.99
N ASN A 156 0.68 -7.11 -14.67
CA ASN A 156 1.78 -7.35 -15.61
C ASN A 156 3.17 -6.98 -15.03
N PRO A 157 3.59 -7.60 -13.90
CA PRO A 157 4.85 -7.28 -13.27
C PRO A 157 6.02 -7.53 -14.22
N SER A 158 7.06 -6.68 -14.17
CA SER A 158 8.29 -6.91 -14.94
C SER A 158 9.00 -8.19 -14.48
N MET A 159 9.88 -8.75 -15.32
CA MET A 159 10.66 -9.93 -14.94
C MET A 159 11.45 -9.70 -13.64
N ASN A 160 11.97 -8.49 -13.43
CA ASN A 160 12.69 -8.13 -12.21
C ASN A 160 11.79 -8.16 -10.98
N VAL A 161 10.57 -7.61 -11.07
CA VAL A 161 9.58 -7.63 -9.98
C VAL A 161 9.16 -9.07 -9.66
N GLN A 162 8.98 -9.91 -10.68
CA GLN A 162 8.67 -11.32 -10.51
C GLN A 162 9.81 -12.08 -9.81
N ILE A 163 11.05 -11.90 -10.28
CA ILE A 163 12.25 -12.52 -9.68
C ILE A 163 12.40 -12.09 -8.22
N GLU A 164 12.22 -10.81 -7.91
CA GLU A 164 12.33 -10.30 -6.54
C GLU A 164 11.31 -10.97 -5.62
N ALA A 165 10.05 -11.11 -6.07
CA ALA A 165 9.00 -11.76 -5.29
C ALA A 165 9.31 -13.26 -5.07
N ILE A 166 9.77 -13.94 -6.11
CA ILE A 166 10.17 -15.35 -6.08
C ILE A 166 11.38 -15.58 -5.17
N THR A 167 12.35 -14.68 -5.19
CA THR A 167 13.56 -14.76 -4.36
C THR A 167 13.19 -14.74 -2.88
N GLN A 168 12.20 -13.93 -2.49
CA GLN A 168 11.71 -13.89 -1.12
C GLN A 168 10.83 -15.08 -0.75
N ASN A 169 9.96 -15.52 -1.66
CA ASN A 169 9.07 -16.65 -1.41
C ASN A 169 8.65 -17.33 -2.72
N GLU A 170 8.85 -18.64 -2.81
CA GLU A 170 8.50 -19.41 -4.00
C GLU A 170 6.99 -19.44 -4.29
N GLU A 171 6.14 -19.22 -3.27
CA GLU A 171 4.70 -19.14 -3.45
C GLU A 171 4.25 -17.95 -4.29
N ALA A 172 5.12 -16.94 -4.48
CA ALA A 172 4.86 -15.83 -5.39
C ALA A 172 4.51 -16.30 -6.80
N VAL A 173 5.01 -17.48 -7.21
CA VAL A 173 4.75 -18.07 -8.53
C VAL A 173 3.27 -18.31 -8.79
N ARG A 174 2.45 -18.49 -7.74
CA ARG A 174 1.00 -18.69 -7.84
C ARG A 174 0.25 -17.47 -8.37
N TYR A 175 0.90 -16.31 -8.36
CA TYR A 175 0.34 -15.03 -8.83
C TYR A 175 0.99 -14.54 -10.12
N ILE A 176 1.79 -15.38 -10.79
CA ILE A 176 2.44 -15.06 -12.06
C ILE A 176 1.80 -15.91 -13.16
N ASP A 177 1.19 -15.24 -14.13
CA ASP A 177 0.57 -15.89 -15.28
C ASP A 177 1.55 -16.07 -16.45
N ASN A 178 1.26 -17.02 -17.33
CA ASN A 178 1.97 -17.25 -18.60
C ASN A 178 3.49 -17.47 -18.47
N ILE A 179 3.91 -18.23 -17.45
CA ILE A 179 5.33 -18.53 -17.21
C ILE A 179 5.89 -19.37 -18.35
N THR A 180 6.89 -18.83 -19.05
CA THR A 180 7.61 -19.54 -20.11
C THR A 180 8.71 -20.45 -19.55
N GLU A 181 9.23 -21.37 -20.37
CA GLU A 181 10.35 -22.22 -19.96
C GLU A 181 11.56 -21.39 -19.48
N ASP A 182 11.91 -20.33 -20.20
CA ASP A 182 13.04 -19.46 -19.82
C ASP A 182 12.76 -18.75 -18.47
N MET A 183 11.53 -18.32 -18.23
CA MET A 183 11.15 -17.73 -16.94
C MET A 183 11.29 -18.74 -15.80
N TRP A 184 10.84 -19.98 -15.99
CA TRP A 184 11.01 -21.05 -15.00
C TRP A 184 12.49 -21.27 -14.65
N LEU A 185 13.36 -21.31 -15.66
CA LEU A 185 14.80 -21.48 -15.47
C LEU A 185 15.40 -20.32 -14.67
N HIS A 186 14.97 -19.09 -14.93
CA HIS A 186 15.34 -17.93 -14.12
C HIS A 186 14.79 -18.00 -12.69
N PHE A 187 13.55 -18.42 -12.48
CA PHE A 187 12.99 -18.56 -11.14
C PHE A 187 13.74 -19.62 -10.33
N ILE A 188 14.05 -20.78 -10.92
CA ILE A 188 14.85 -21.83 -10.30
C ILE A 188 16.26 -21.33 -9.94
N SER A 189 16.87 -20.47 -10.76
CA SER A 189 18.22 -19.95 -10.48
C SER A 189 18.25 -18.98 -9.29
N HIS A 190 17.12 -18.38 -8.93
CA HIS A 190 16.97 -17.43 -7.83
C HIS A 190 16.40 -18.08 -6.56
N ASN A 191 15.43 -18.98 -6.71
CA ASN A 191 14.85 -19.75 -5.62
C ASN A 191 14.52 -21.18 -6.09
N ILE A 192 15.32 -22.15 -5.65
CA ILE A 192 15.18 -23.56 -6.03
C ILE A 192 13.87 -24.17 -5.54
N LYS A 193 13.26 -23.66 -4.45
CA LYS A 193 12.00 -24.17 -3.91
C LYS A 193 10.82 -24.01 -4.88
N VAL A 194 10.96 -23.15 -5.90
CA VAL A 194 9.99 -23.00 -6.99
C VAL A 194 9.80 -24.30 -7.76
N ILE A 195 10.78 -25.22 -7.74
CA ILE A 195 10.72 -26.45 -8.55
C ILE A 195 9.49 -27.32 -8.27
N LYS A 196 8.91 -27.24 -7.07
CA LYS A 196 7.67 -27.96 -6.71
C LYS A 196 6.43 -27.50 -7.50
N TYR A 197 6.50 -26.34 -8.16
CA TYR A 197 5.45 -25.77 -9.01
C TYR A 197 5.73 -25.93 -10.50
N VAL A 198 6.94 -26.34 -10.87
CA VAL A 198 7.34 -26.50 -12.27
C VAL A 198 6.58 -27.68 -12.86
N ASP A 199 5.90 -27.45 -13.98
CA ASP A 199 5.21 -28.49 -14.72
C ASP A 199 6.15 -29.24 -15.69
N SER A 200 5.65 -30.31 -16.31
CA SER A 200 6.43 -31.17 -17.20
C SER A 200 6.88 -30.53 -18.52
N SER A 201 6.48 -29.29 -18.81
CA SER A 201 6.91 -28.57 -20.02
C SER A 201 8.37 -28.12 -19.97
N VAL A 202 8.96 -28.01 -18.78
CA VAL A 202 10.35 -27.56 -18.62
C VAL A 202 11.32 -28.71 -18.79
N ASN A 203 12.29 -28.55 -19.69
CA ASN A 203 13.26 -29.60 -19.97
C ASN A 203 14.20 -29.87 -18.77
N ALA A 204 14.20 -31.10 -18.28
CA ALA A 204 15.01 -31.53 -17.13
C ALA A 204 16.52 -31.32 -17.31
N GLU A 205 17.06 -31.43 -18.54
CA GLU A 205 18.47 -31.15 -18.81
C GLU A 205 18.78 -29.66 -18.73
N LYS A 206 17.84 -28.77 -19.10
CA LYS A 206 18.00 -27.33 -18.89
C LYS A 206 17.99 -26.97 -17.41
N ILE A 207 17.12 -27.60 -16.61
CA ILE A 207 17.14 -27.45 -15.14
C ILE A 207 18.51 -27.88 -14.59
N LYS A 208 18.99 -29.08 -14.94
CA LYS A 208 20.32 -29.55 -14.50
C LYS A 208 21.44 -28.59 -14.91
N LYS A 209 21.35 -27.99 -16.10
CA LYS A 209 22.33 -27.00 -16.57
C LYS A 209 22.35 -25.76 -15.66
N ILE A 210 21.19 -25.18 -15.34
CA ILE A 210 21.07 -24.03 -14.43
C ILE A 210 21.59 -24.37 -13.02
N LEU A 211 21.24 -25.55 -12.50
CA LEU A 211 21.72 -26.00 -11.19
C LEU A 211 23.24 -26.16 -11.17
N LYS A 212 23.81 -26.72 -12.25
CA LYS A 212 25.27 -26.81 -12.41
C LYS A 212 25.91 -25.42 -12.40
N GLU A 213 25.40 -24.49 -13.20
CA GLU A 213 25.92 -23.13 -13.27
C GLU A 213 25.87 -22.46 -11.89
N LYS A 214 24.71 -22.50 -11.21
CA LYS A 214 24.50 -21.88 -9.91
C LYS A 214 25.36 -22.48 -8.80
N LEU A 215 25.47 -23.81 -8.72
CA LEU A 215 26.28 -24.49 -7.71
C LEU A 215 27.78 -24.40 -7.99
N SER A 216 28.19 -24.14 -9.23
CA SER A 216 29.61 -23.94 -9.60
C SER A 216 30.14 -22.56 -9.26
N ASP A 217 29.29 -21.62 -8.85
CA ASP A 217 29.69 -20.30 -8.39
C ASP A 217 30.37 -20.39 -7.01
N GLU A 218 31.55 -19.78 -6.87
CA GLU A 218 32.26 -19.70 -5.58
C GLU A 218 31.58 -18.74 -4.61
N ASN A 219 30.76 -17.81 -5.11
CA ASN A 219 29.94 -16.88 -4.32
C ASN A 219 28.49 -17.35 -4.20
N VAL A 220 28.21 -18.63 -4.45
CA VAL A 220 26.86 -19.17 -4.29
C VAL A 220 26.33 -18.90 -2.90
N ASP A 221 25.07 -18.46 -2.84
CA ASP A 221 24.41 -18.21 -1.58
C ASP A 221 24.24 -19.52 -0.77
N LYS A 222 24.53 -19.43 0.53
CA LYS A 222 24.47 -20.59 1.42
C LYS A 222 23.05 -21.15 1.53
N GLU A 223 22.05 -20.29 1.64
CA GLU A 223 20.65 -20.69 1.76
C GLU A 223 20.19 -21.41 0.49
N TYR A 224 20.57 -20.93 -0.69
CA TYR A 224 20.29 -21.61 -1.96
C TYR A 224 20.83 -23.05 -1.97
N VAL A 225 22.09 -23.27 -1.55
CA VAL A 225 22.68 -24.61 -1.50
C VAL A 225 21.93 -25.50 -0.51
N LEU A 226 21.56 -24.99 0.66
CA LEU A 226 20.80 -25.74 1.66
C LEU A 226 19.41 -26.11 1.16
N ASP A 227 18.71 -25.18 0.51
CA ASP A 227 17.41 -25.42 -0.09
C ASP A 227 17.51 -26.47 -1.20
N PHE A 228 18.53 -26.40 -2.05
CA PHE A 228 18.77 -27.40 -3.08
C PHE A 228 18.92 -28.80 -2.49
N ILE A 229 19.63 -28.95 -1.37
CA ILE A 229 19.84 -30.25 -0.71
C ILE A 229 18.55 -30.78 -0.09
N LYS A 230 17.71 -29.89 0.44
CA LYS A 230 16.44 -30.24 1.11
C LYS A 230 15.27 -30.41 0.15
N GLU A 231 15.40 -29.99 -1.11
CA GLU A 231 14.29 -29.97 -2.05
C GLU A 231 13.90 -31.38 -2.50
N ASP A 232 12.71 -31.84 -2.11
CA ASP A 232 12.22 -33.19 -2.35
C ASP A 232 11.60 -33.37 -3.74
N ALA A 233 11.11 -32.29 -4.37
CA ALA A 233 10.58 -32.34 -5.72
C ALA A 233 11.67 -32.57 -6.79
N LEU A 234 12.94 -32.36 -6.43
CA LEU A 234 14.08 -32.58 -7.33
C LEU A 234 14.62 -34.02 -7.22
N ASN A 235 14.22 -34.88 -8.15
CA ASN A 235 14.63 -36.29 -8.18
C ASN A 235 16.03 -36.51 -8.79
N ILE A 236 17.07 -36.05 -8.11
CA ILE A 236 18.48 -36.33 -8.41
C ILE A 236 19.24 -36.71 -7.14
N ASP A 237 20.38 -37.39 -7.27
CA ASP A 237 21.34 -37.52 -6.17
C ASP A 237 22.02 -36.17 -5.93
N LYS A 238 21.39 -35.34 -5.10
CA LYS A 238 21.78 -33.95 -4.80
C LYS A 238 23.21 -33.84 -4.28
N ILE A 239 23.63 -34.79 -3.43
CA ILE A 239 25.00 -34.86 -2.90
C ILE A 239 25.98 -35.13 -4.03
N LYS A 240 25.80 -36.24 -4.78
CA LYS A 240 26.71 -36.60 -5.85
C LYS A 240 26.76 -35.53 -6.94
N PHE A 241 25.63 -34.91 -7.24
CA PHE A 241 25.53 -33.79 -8.18
C PHE A 241 26.40 -32.62 -7.75
N ALA A 242 26.24 -32.16 -6.51
CA ALA A 242 26.99 -31.03 -5.98
C ALA A 242 28.50 -31.33 -5.80
N TYR A 243 28.90 -32.55 -5.43
CA TYR A 243 30.32 -32.92 -5.41
C TYR A 243 30.93 -32.97 -6.81
N LYS A 244 30.15 -33.38 -7.82
CA LYS A 244 30.61 -33.47 -9.21
C LYS A 244 30.73 -32.11 -9.87
N TYR A 245 29.78 -31.20 -9.62
CA TYR A 245 29.64 -29.96 -10.38
C TYR A 245 29.78 -28.68 -9.57
N GLY A 246 29.65 -28.76 -8.24
CA GLY A 246 29.70 -27.60 -7.37
C GLY A 246 31.12 -27.07 -7.12
N SER A 247 31.16 -25.79 -6.78
CA SER A 247 32.33 -25.06 -6.29
C SER A 247 32.90 -25.64 -4.99
N MET A 248 34.08 -25.17 -4.58
CA MET A 248 34.62 -25.52 -3.26
C MET A 248 33.72 -24.99 -2.14
N SER A 249 33.18 -23.78 -2.31
CA SER A 249 32.15 -23.22 -1.41
C SER A 249 30.93 -24.13 -1.27
N THR A 250 30.33 -24.57 -2.38
CA THR A 250 29.19 -25.52 -2.37
C THR A 250 29.52 -26.79 -1.58
N LYS A 251 30.68 -27.41 -1.85
CA LYS A 251 31.09 -28.66 -1.19
C LYS A 251 31.28 -28.46 0.32
N LYS A 252 31.84 -27.32 0.73
CA LYS A 252 32.01 -26.96 2.14
C LYS A 252 30.66 -26.82 2.84
N ILE A 253 29.72 -26.07 2.25
CA ILE A 253 28.37 -25.89 2.80
C ILE A 253 27.68 -27.24 3.01
N ILE A 254 27.79 -28.16 2.04
CA ILE A 254 27.20 -29.49 2.12
C ILE A 254 27.85 -30.35 3.20
N LEU A 255 29.18 -30.28 3.35
CA LEU A 255 29.90 -30.99 4.39
C LEU A 255 29.48 -30.49 5.78
N ASP A 256 29.42 -29.18 5.97
CA ASP A 256 28.99 -28.55 7.22
C ASP A 256 27.55 -28.96 7.57
N TYR A 257 26.64 -28.97 6.58
CA TYR A 257 25.26 -29.43 6.76
C TYR A 257 25.20 -30.90 7.22
N LYS A 258 26.01 -31.79 6.63
CA LYS A 258 26.07 -33.21 7.03
C LYS A 258 26.60 -33.43 8.43
N LEU A 259 27.57 -32.63 8.88
CA LEU A 259 28.13 -32.72 10.22
C LEU A 259 27.19 -32.18 11.30
N SER A 260 26.19 -31.37 10.91
CA SER A 260 25.18 -30.81 11.80
C SER A 260 23.93 -31.67 11.98
N MET A 261 23.81 -32.77 11.22
CA MET A 261 22.73 -33.75 11.33
C MET A 261 23.12 -34.90 12.24
#